data_AF-A0A1J4XUN3-F1
#
_entry.id   AF-A0A1J4XUN3-F1
#
_cell.length_a   1.000
_cell.length_b   1.000
_cell.length_c   1.000
_cell.angle_alpha   90.00
_cell.angle_beta   90.00
_cell.angle_gamma   90.00
#
_symmetry.space_group_name_H-M   'P 1'
#
loop_
_entity.id
_entity.type
_entity.pdbx_description
1 polymer ?
#
loop_
_entity_poly.entity_id
_entity_poly.type
_entity_poly.pdbx_seq_one_letter_code
_entity_poly.pdbx_strand_id
1 'polypeptide(L)'
;MDRYYVIDTEDYKLSDTSGMKKEYSVMKDAEGKKYLEIEVDVTHGGYVNGNKYFYTCDGMAKGVASFFTPYPKPVLAHHISEGTPIGRSYSAAYIPLSAMADPKKKDDLAVPKSKIRVRSIITDEKAIEDIFNRTYLTVSSGGYAKEPPRCSICDTPVESMGPLGNVSGCDHRKGKKYDVDGTEKECYWIIGEMEYKEYSFVNNPADYSPEHYASVVRFRFVTPDEAKCDGVSLEGLNFSESILSNNIQDKIEDKTNIKEVKDEIENNDKNNQGGIKMELKDIELFISQALDIECPGCTDDEIKWENENEIKEAEQLDIDFCEAMKVIFGIDDKVLPPAGSKERHSMKTTFCGPNKTFPIPDCKHAAVAMAMLKWPRVVAKYSASARASIASCVRSRAKTLNCPMAKKKDNSEQVKTLTDEVNKIKTDLQEKESELKKANDRIQELSGEIKKRLAEKVVDLSIMVKRSSVKDMLAEADEAKRKEKYDKIVEDYMKREVVSLTDTIKDLGGEVNINIDSLNKIDDPTIKSDNINDVKDDKKEKKNWLLKHLGFID
;
A
#
# COMPACT_ATOMS: atom_id res chain seq x y z
N MET A 1 17.94 4.10 -16.02
CA MET A 1 16.81 5.01 -15.73
C MET A 1 16.00 4.32 -14.65
N ASP A 2 16.11 4.78 -13.41
CA ASP A 2 15.39 4.20 -12.28
C ASP A 2 13.89 4.43 -12.48
N ARG A 3 13.12 3.34 -12.57
CA ARG A 3 11.66 3.42 -12.72
C ARG A 3 11.05 3.57 -11.33
N TYR A 4 10.67 4.78 -10.98
CA TYR A 4 9.85 5.04 -9.81
C TYR A 4 8.37 4.91 -10.15
N TYR A 5 7.62 4.30 -9.25
CA TYR A 5 6.16 4.24 -9.31
C TYR A 5 5.58 5.33 -8.43
N VAL A 6 4.80 6.23 -9.01
CA VAL A 6 4.21 7.39 -8.31
C VAL A 6 2.79 7.04 -7.88
N ILE A 7 2.47 7.33 -6.61
CA ILE A 7 1.12 7.31 -6.09
C ILE A 7 0.58 8.74 -6.27
N ASP A 8 -0.35 8.92 -7.21
CA ASP A 8 -1.04 10.20 -7.37
C ASP A 8 -2.05 10.38 -6.22
N THR A 9 -1.93 11.48 -5.50
CA THR A 9 -2.71 11.78 -4.30
C THR A 9 -4.05 12.44 -4.62
N GLU A 10 -4.21 13.05 -5.80
CA GLU A 10 -5.43 13.76 -6.21
C GLU A 10 -6.45 12.82 -6.88
N ASP A 11 -5.95 11.79 -7.55
CA ASP A 11 -6.73 10.70 -8.10
C ASP A 11 -6.05 9.41 -7.64
N TYR A 12 -6.69 8.59 -6.80
CA TYR A 12 -6.20 7.28 -6.34
C TYR A 12 -5.97 6.23 -7.48
N LYS A 13 -5.72 6.67 -8.72
CA LYS A 13 -5.35 5.90 -9.89
C LYS A 13 -3.84 5.65 -9.88
N LEU A 14 -3.44 4.44 -9.45
CA LEU A 14 -2.16 3.91 -9.92
C LEU A 14 -2.36 3.55 -11.40
N SER A 15 -1.37 3.83 -12.23
CA SER A 15 -1.20 3.09 -13.47
C SER A 15 -1.07 1.60 -13.13
N ASP A 16 -1.95 0.76 -13.70
CA ASP A 16 -2.02 -0.70 -13.64
C ASP A 16 -0.89 -1.44 -12.87
N THR A 17 -1.19 -1.92 -11.66
CA THR A 17 -0.25 -2.67 -10.79
C THR A 17 -0.08 -4.13 -11.19
N SER A 18 -0.82 -4.64 -12.19
CA SER A 18 -0.74 -6.04 -12.62
C SER A 18 0.63 -6.41 -13.20
N GLY A 19 1.27 -5.48 -13.91
CA GLY A 19 2.66 -5.62 -14.37
C GLY A 19 3.68 -5.61 -13.22
N MET A 20 3.38 -4.86 -12.15
CA MET A 20 4.27 -4.70 -10.99
C MET A 20 4.26 -5.92 -10.07
N LYS A 21 3.10 -6.57 -9.87
CA LYS A 21 3.03 -7.86 -9.17
C LYS A 21 3.83 -8.95 -9.89
N LYS A 22 3.96 -8.86 -11.22
CA LYS A 22 4.84 -9.72 -12.02
C LYS A 22 6.32 -9.39 -11.84
N GLU A 23 6.74 -8.12 -11.80
CA GLU A 23 8.14 -7.77 -11.48
C GLU A 23 8.50 -8.16 -10.03
N TYR A 24 7.58 -8.00 -9.09
CA TYR A 24 7.75 -8.39 -7.68
C TYR A 24 8.00 -9.89 -7.46
N SER A 25 7.43 -10.76 -8.29
CA SER A 25 7.61 -12.20 -8.13
C SER A 25 9.00 -12.68 -8.55
N VAL A 26 9.74 -11.89 -9.32
CA VAL A 26 11.05 -12.24 -9.90
C VAL A 26 12.24 -11.55 -9.21
N MET A 27 12.02 -10.45 -8.49
CA MET A 27 13.10 -9.71 -7.81
C MET A 27 13.37 -10.29 -6.42
N LYS A 28 14.40 -11.13 -6.34
CA LYS A 28 14.95 -11.71 -5.11
C LYS A 28 16.47 -11.58 -5.15
N ASP A 29 17.09 -11.44 -3.98
CA ASP A 29 18.54 -11.58 -3.85
C ASP A 29 18.98 -13.05 -3.97
N ALA A 30 20.28 -13.30 -3.84
CA ALA A 30 20.84 -14.65 -3.91
C ALA A 30 20.27 -15.57 -2.81
N GLU A 31 19.82 -14.98 -1.70
CA GLU A 31 19.21 -15.61 -0.54
C GLU A 31 17.67 -15.66 -0.62
N GLY A 32 17.06 -15.11 -1.67
CA GLY A 32 15.62 -15.10 -1.87
C GLY A 32 14.84 -13.90 -1.30
N LYS A 33 15.51 -12.95 -0.65
CA LYS A 33 14.94 -11.78 0.05
C LYS A 33 14.67 -10.61 -0.88
N LYS A 34 13.70 -9.79 -0.51
CA LYS A 34 13.20 -8.67 -1.31
C LYS A 34 13.42 -7.35 -0.59
N TYR A 35 13.70 -6.31 -1.38
CA TYR A 35 13.93 -4.95 -0.89
C TYR A 35 13.05 -3.97 -1.67
N LEU A 36 12.29 -3.18 -0.95
CA LEU A 36 11.47 -2.11 -1.52
C LEU A 36 11.97 -0.77 -1.00
N GLU A 37 12.45 0.08 -1.91
CA GLU A 37 12.70 1.48 -1.59
C GLU A 37 11.38 2.25 -1.69
N ILE A 38 11.04 2.96 -0.63
CA ILE A 38 9.88 3.84 -0.58
C ILE A 38 10.31 5.27 -0.29
N GLU A 39 9.55 6.22 -0.83
CA GLU A 39 9.58 7.60 -0.40
C GLU A 39 8.27 8.00 0.23
N VAL A 40 8.38 8.65 1.37
CA VAL A 40 7.25 8.94 2.25
C VAL A 40 7.32 10.40 2.67
N ASP A 41 6.22 11.12 2.52
CA ASP A 41 6.03 12.42 3.16
C ASP A 41 5.57 12.13 4.60
N VAL A 42 6.49 12.19 5.57
CA VAL A 42 6.26 11.66 6.93
C VAL A 42 5.60 12.68 7.86
N THR A 43 5.81 13.97 7.62
CA THR A 43 5.17 15.06 8.35
C THR A 43 5.25 16.39 7.59
N HIS A 44 4.31 17.28 7.85
CA HIS A 44 4.16 18.60 7.27
C HIS A 44 4.27 19.69 8.35
N GLY A 45 4.86 20.83 7.96
CA GLY A 45 5.15 21.95 8.84
C GLY A 45 4.46 23.24 8.44
N GLY A 46 4.29 24.14 9.40
CA GLY A 46 3.71 25.45 9.19
C GLY A 46 2.18 25.50 9.14
N TYR A 47 1.51 24.45 9.62
CA TYR A 47 0.06 24.34 9.75
C TYR A 47 -0.32 23.62 11.05
N VAL A 48 -1.59 23.70 11.46
CA VAL A 48 -2.13 23.02 12.65
C VAL A 48 -2.75 21.68 12.23
N ASN A 49 -2.13 20.58 12.65
CA ASN A 49 -2.57 19.24 12.28
C ASN A 49 -3.81 18.77 13.07
N GLY A 50 -4.30 17.55 12.78
CA GLY A 50 -5.47 16.96 13.43
C GLY A 50 -5.32 16.78 14.95
N ASN A 51 -4.08 16.57 15.40
CA ASN A 51 -3.71 16.54 16.82
C ASN A 51 -3.48 17.93 17.42
N LYS A 52 -3.82 19.01 16.70
CA LYS A 52 -3.67 20.41 17.13
C LYS A 52 -2.24 20.78 17.52
N TYR A 53 -1.27 20.18 16.83
CA TYR A 53 0.13 20.57 16.87
C TYR A 53 0.46 21.45 15.68
N PHE A 54 1.28 22.48 15.92
CA PHE A 54 1.88 23.30 14.89
C PHE A 54 3.40 23.06 14.91
N TYR A 55 3.92 22.35 13.90
CA TYR A 55 5.35 22.18 13.75
C TYR A 55 5.96 23.37 13.02
N THR A 56 6.95 24.01 13.65
CA THR A 56 7.66 25.11 13.01
C THR A 56 8.49 24.61 11.83
N CYS A 57 8.49 25.36 10.73
CA CYS A 57 9.27 25.02 9.53
C CYS A 57 10.77 24.91 9.83
N ASP A 58 11.31 25.85 10.63
CA ASP A 58 12.71 25.84 11.05
C ASP A 58 13.05 24.65 11.96
N GLY A 59 12.18 24.34 12.94
CA GLY A 59 12.37 23.20 13.83
C GLY A 59 12.34 21.87 13.10
N MET A 60 11.46 21.70 12.12
CA MET A 60 11.43 20.53 11.25
C MET A 60 12.67 20.41 10.37
N ALA A 61 13.13 21.53 9.78
CA ALA A 61 14.33 21.55 8.95
C ALA A 61 15.57 21.09 9.73
N LYS A 62 15.72 21.52 10.99
CA LYS A 62 16.79 21.09 11.91
C LYS A 62 16.68 19.62 12.30
N GLY A 63 15.46 19.10 12.46
CA GLY A 63 15.19 17.72 12.84
C GLY A 63 15.45 16.67 11.76
N VAL A 64 15.53 17.05 10.48
CA VAL A 64 15.59 16.10 9.34
C VAL A 64 16.69 15.04 9.47
N ALA A 65 17.88 15.44 9.91
CA ALA A 65 19.01 14.52 10.04
C ALA A 65 18.76 13.38 11.05
N SER A 66 17.88 13.60 12.03
CA SER A 66 17.59 12.59 13.07
C SER A 66 16.89 11.35 12.53
N PHE A 67 16.31 11.37 11.31
CA PHE A 67 15.78 10.16 10.67
C PHE A 67 16.85 9.14 10.27
N PHE A 68 18.11 9.55 10.13
CA PHE A 68 19.19 8.64 9.70
C PHE A 68 20.49 8.79 10.50
N THR A 69 20.53 9.73 11.46
CA THR A 69 21.68 9.99 12.33
C THR A 69 21.27 9.81 13.80
N PRO A 70 22.10 9.19 14.65
CA PRO A 70 23.40 8.57 14.37
C PRO A 70 23.30 7.21 13.66
N TYR A 71 22.10 6.71 13.45
CA TYR A 71 21.82 5.49 12.69
C TYR A 71 20.46 5.61 11.98
N PRO A 72 20.24 4.82 10.90
CA PRO A 72 18.95 4.70 10.22
C PRO A 72 17.78 4.38 11.16
N LYS A 73 16.85 5.31 11.34
CA LYS A 73 15.71 5.13 12.25
C LYS A 73 14.74 4.07 11.73
N PRO A 74 14.16 3.25 12.62
CA PRO A 74 13.26 2.19 12.24
C PRO A 74 11.98 2.73 11.61
N VAL A 75 11.46 1.95 10.67
CA VAL A 75 10.09 2.03 10.16
C VAL A 75 9.30 0.94 10.87
N LEU A 76 8.16 1.30 11.47
CA LEU A 76 7.36 0.38 12.27
C LEU A 76 5.95 0.19 11.66
N ALA A 77 5.26 -0.84 12.15
CA ALA A 77 3.82 -0.98 11.99
C ALA A 77 3.12 -0.52 13.28
N HIS A 78 2.15 0.38 13.17
CA HIS A 78 1.24 0.76 14.26
C HIS A 78 1.90 1.31 15.55
N HIS A 79 3.03 2.01 15.47
CA HIS A 79 3.78 2.55 16.63
C HIS A 79 4.17 1.51 17.69
N ILE A 80 4.30 0.23 17.31
CA ILE A 80 4.72 -0.83 18.23
C ILE A 80 6.24 -0.74 18.43
N SER A 81 6.66 0.04 19.43
CA SER A 81 8.09 0.34 19.68
C SER A 81 8.94 -0.85 20.12
N GLU A 82 8.32 -1.88 20.70
CA GLU A 82 8.99 -3.13 21.11
C GLU A 82 9.03 -4.19 19.98
N GLY A 83 8.40 -3.90 18.85
CA GLY A 83 8.32 -4.82 17.71
C GLY A 83 9.54 -4.78 16.80
N THR A 84 9.66 -5.80 15.96
CA THR A 84 10.69 -5.84 14.90
C THR A 84 10.41 -4.75 13.87
N PRO A 85 11.39 -3.88 13.55
CA PRO A 85 11.24 -2.91 12.46
C PRO A 85 11.00 -3.60 11.13
N ILE A 86 10.04 -3.10 10.36
CA ILE A 86 9.73 -3.60 9.00
C ILE A 86 10.68 -3.04 7.92
N GLY A 87 11.41 -1.98 8.28
CA GLY A 87 12.37 -1.30 7.43
C GLY A 87 13.13 -0.22 8.18
N ARG A 88 13.99 0.53 7.47
CA ARG A 88 14.76 1.64 8.04
C ARG A 88 14.90 2.82 7.09
N SER A 89 14.89 4.02 7.67
CA SER A 89 15.06 5.29 6.98
C SER A 89 16.54 5.58 6.79
N TYR A 90 16.99 5.75 5.54
CA TYR A 90 18.42 5.97 5.25
C TYR A 90 18.71 7.38 4.71
N SER A 91 17.69 8.13 4.31
CA SER A 91 17.84 9.50 3.83
C SER A 91 16.56 10.28 4.13
N ALA A 92 16.70 11.57 4.43
CA ALA A 92 15.56 12.47 4.61
C ALA A 92 15.91 13.85 4.06
N ALA A 93 14.89 14.56 3.58
CA ALA A 93 15.02 15.90 3.03
C ALA A 93 13.87 16.79 3.51
N TYR A 94 14.21 18.02 3.90
CA TYR A 94 13.24 19.08 4.11
C TYR A 94 12.86 19.69 2.75
N ILE A 95 11.57 19.78 2.48
CA ILE A 95 11.03 20.33 1.23
C ILE A 95 10.09 21.49 1.59
N PRO A 96 10.46 22.75 1.29
CA PRO A 96 9.52 23.87 1.40
C PRO A 96 8.42 23.71 0.34
N LEU A 97 7.18 23.97 0.75
CA LEU A 97 6.02 23.95 -0.14
C LEU A 97 5.68 25.37 -0.59
N SER A 98 5.18 25.50 -1.81
CA SER A 98 4.91 26.78 -2.46
C SER A 98 3.73 27.55 -1.87
N ALA A 99 3.25 27.25 -0.66
CA ALA A 99 2.33 28.13 0.08
C ALA A 99 2.97 29.52 0.39
N MET A 100 4.25 29.72 0.04
CA MET A 100 4.85 31.05 -0.11
C MET A 100 4.43 31.82 -1.38
N ALA A 101 3.76 31.18 -2.35
CA ALA A 101 3.46 31.74 -3.67
C ALA A 101 2.10 32.45 -3.75
N ASP A 102 1.16 32.16 -2.85
CA ASP A 102 -0.06 32.97 -2.68
C ASP A 102 0.09 33.87 -1.45
N PRO A 103 0.36 35.18 -1.63
CA PRO A 103 0.50 36.12 -0.53
C PRO A 103 -0.73 36.19 0.38
N LYS A 104 -1.91 35.80 -0.11
CA LYS A 104 -3.17 35.82 0.63
C LYS A 104 -3.31 34.66 1.62
N LYS A 105 -2.54 33.58 1.46
CA LYS A 105 -2.58 32.38 2.32
C LYS A 105 -1.35 32.24 3.24
N LYS A 106 -0.52 33.28 3.33
CA LYS A 106 0.72 33.25 4.13
C LYS A 106 0.48 32.91 5.61
N ASP A 107 -0.66 33.34 6.16
CA ASP A 107 -1.06 33.10 7.56
C ASP A 107 -2.09 31.98 7.71
N ASP A 108 -2.40 31.27 6.63
CA ASP A 108 -3.31 30.14 6.68
C ASP A 108 -2.67 28.99 7.49
N LEU A 109 -3.34 28.62 8.57
CA LEU A 109 -2.94 27.53 9.47
C LEU A 109 -3.52 26.17 9.04
N ALA A 110 -4.33 26.12 7.98
CA ALA A 110 -4.88 24.89 7.40
C ALA A 110 -4.02 24.31 6.27
N VAL A 111 -3.10 25.11 5.70
CA VAL A 111 -2.30 24.74 4.53
C VAL A 111 -0.84 24.53 4.93
N PRO A 112 -0.18 23.43 4.52
CA PRO A 112 1.17 23.12 4.94
C PRO A 112 2.15 23.99 4.16
N LYS A 113 3.18 24.47 4.85
CA LYS A 113 4.21 25.35 4.28
C LYS A 113 5.49 24.59 3.96
N SER A 114 5.62 23.37 4.48
CA SER A 114 6.76 22.49 4.22
C SER A 114 6.42 21.05 4.55
N LYS A 115 7.31 20.14 4.17
CA LYS A 115 7.25 18.73 4.52
C LYS A 115 8.62 18.12 4.68
N ILE A 116 8.70 17.00 5.40
CA ILE A 116 9.87 16.13 5.40
C ILE A 116 9.54 14.91 4.53
N ARG A 117 10.40 14.68 3.54
CA ARG A 117 10.38 13.47 2.73
C ARG A 117 11.49 12.54 3.17
N VAL A 118 11.11 11.32 3.53
CA VAL A 118 12.04 10.26 3.97
C VAL A 118 12.11 9.17 2.92
N ARG A 119 13.31 8.64 2.71
CA ARG A 119 13.56 7.45 1.91
C ARG A 119 13.94 6.30 2.83
N SER A 120 13.28 5.17 2.61
CA SER A 120 13.41 3.99 3.46
C SER A 120 13.51 2.74 2.63
N ILE A 121 14.23 1.76 3.16
CA ILE A 121 14.23 0.40 2.64
C ILE A 121 13.33 -0.45 3.54
N ILE A 122 12.30 -1.04 2.94
CA ILE A 122 11.43 -2.03 3.57
C ILE A 122 11.96 -3.41 3.22
N THR A 123 12.12 -4.24 4.24
CA THR A 123 12.68 -5.60 4.14
C THR A 123 11.69 -6.68 4.57
N ASP A 124 10.63 -6.29 5.27
CA ASP A 124 9.56 -7.21 5.67
C ASP A 124 8.63 -7.51 4.50
N GLU A 125 8.52 -8.78 4.12
CA GLU A 125 7.74 -9.20 2.94
C GLU A 125 6.27 -8.86 3.06
N LYS A 126 5.69 -8.99 4.26
CA LYS A 126 4.29 -8.68 4.50
C LYS A 126 4.04 -7.18 4.38
N ALA A 127 4.90 -6.35 4.95
CA ALA A 127 4.82 -4.90 4.82
C ALA A 127 4.95 -4.45 3.35
N ILE A 128 5.84 -5.10 2.58
CA ILE A 128 5.94 -4.86 1.14
C ILE A 128 4.61 -5.17 0.45
N GLU A 129 4.02 -6.34 0.72
CA GLU A 129 2.69 -6.71 0.18
C GLU A 129 1.59 -5.74 0.60
N ASP A 130 1.59 -5.29 1.85
CA ASP A 130 0.62 -4.32 2.37
C ASP A 130 0.75 -2.94 1.70
N ILE A 131 1.97 -2.51 1.37
CA ILE A 131 2.20 -1.29 0.57
C ILE A 131 1.62 -1.47 -0.84
N PHE A 132 1.83 -2.63 -1.47
CA PHE A 132 1.26 -2.94 -2.79
C PHE A 132 -0.27 -2.99 -2.79
N ASN A 133 -0.84 -3.57 -1.74
CA ASN A 133 -2.28 -3.68 -1.56
C ASN A 133 -2.90 -2.38 -1.02
N ARG A 134 -2.08 -1.34 -0.78
CA ARG A 134 -2.47 -0.03 -0.22
C ARG A 134 -3.11 -0.10 1.16
N THR A 135 -2.91 -1.19 1.89
CA THR A 135 -3.24 -1.26 3.32
C THR A 135 -2.23 -0.44 4.13
N TYR A 136 -0.97 -0.36 3.67
CA TYR A 136 0.07 0.52 4.20
C TYR A 136 0.26 1.75 3.32
N LEU A 137 -0.63 2.73 3.47
CA LEU A 137 -0.64 3.97 2.68
C LEU A 137 -0.17 5.19 3.49
N THR A 138 -0.74 5.36 4.67
CA THR A 138 -0.58 6.54 5.51
C THR A 138 0.38 6.27 6.66
N VAL A 139 1.08 7.32 7.10
CA VAL A 139 2.10 7.21 8.15
C VAL A 139 1.96 8.28 9.22
N SER A 140 2.61 8.06 10.34
CA SER A 140 2.75 9.03 11.41
C SER A 140 4.18 8.99 11.95
N SER A 141 4.78 10.16 12.18
CA SER A 141 6.13 10.26 12.74
C SER A 141 6.10 10.21 14.26
N GLY A 142 6.95 9.37 14.85
CA GLY A 142 7.22 9.36 16.29
C GLY A 142 8.51 10.13 16.60
N GLY A 143 8.45 11.00 17.59
CA GLY A 143 9.59 11.81 18.01
C GLY A 143 9.30 12.60 19.29
N TYR A 144 10.29 13.37 19.72
CA TYR A 144 10.15 14.28 20.85
C TYR A 144 10.68 15.66 20.46
N ALA A 145 10.08 16.69 21.05
CA ALA A 145 10.59 18.05 20.94
C ALA A 145 11.82 18.20 21.84
N LYS A 146 12.86 18.88 21.37
CA LYS A 146 14.05 19.18 22.18
C LYS A 146 13.77 20.20 23.29
N GLU A 147 12.80 21.06 23.05
CA GLU A 147 12.28 22.02 24.03
C GLU A 147 10.80 21.74 24.30
N PRO A 148 10.28 22.07 25.49
CA PRO A 148 8.86 21.96 25.77
C PRO A 148 8.03 22.73 24.72
N PRO A 149 6.93 22.14 24.20
CA PRO A 149 6.03 22.86 23.29
C PRO A 149 5.51 24.15 23.92
N ARG A 150 5.14 25.14 23.10
CA ARG A 150 4.62 26.43 23.56
C ARG A 150 3.12 26.57 23.29
N CYS A 151 2.43 27.26 24.19
CA CYS A 151 1.02 27.60 24.01
C CYS A 151 0.82 28.68 22.95
N SER A 152 -0.03 28.45 21.94
CA SER A 152 -0.34 29.48 20.93
C SER A 152 -1.11 30.70 21.47
N ILE A 153 -1.69 30.60 22.66
CA ILE A 153 -2.50 31.67 23.27
C ILE A 153 -1.65 32.60 24.16
N CYS A 154 -0.76 32.04 24.97
CA CYS A 154 0.01 32.79 25.98
C CYS A 154 1.53 32.63 25.87
N ASP A 155 2.01 31.83 24.91
CA ASP A 155 3.43 31.53 24.67
C ASP A 155 4.17 30.82 25.82
N THR A 156 3.49 30.48 26.92
CA THR A 156 4.12 29.75 28.02
C THR A 156 4.52 28.33 27.59
N PRO A 157 5.72 27.84 28.00
CA PRO A 157 6.14 26.46 27.81
C PRO A 157 5.21 25.45 28.51
N VAL A 158 5.02 24.30 27.87
CA VAL A 158 4.15 23.19 28.30
C VAL A 158 5.05 22.08 28.84
N GLU A 159 5.41 22.14 30.14
CA GLU A 159 6.47 21.30 30.71
C GLU A 159 6.04 19.86 31.07
N SER A 160 4.74 19.59 31.17
CA SER A 160 4.22 18.25 31.42
C SER A 160 2.93 18.00 30.63
N MET A 161 2.93 16.93 29.81
CA MET A 161 1.70 16.40 29.23
C MET A 161 1.25 15.22 30.09
N GLY A 162 0.54 15.50 31.18
CA GLY A 162 -0.16 14.45 31.92
C GLY A 162 -1.31 13.85 31.09
N PRO A 163 -1.72 12.59 31.32
CA PRO A 163 -2.80 11.92 30.59
C PRO A 163 -4.17 12.63 30.69
N LEU A 164 -4.33 13.57 31.64
CA LEU A 164 -5.55 14.36 31.87
C LEU A 164 -5.46 15.81 31.33
N GLY A 165 -4.40 16.15 30.58
CA GLY A 165 -4.26 17.45 29.93
C GLY A 165 -4.11 18.66 30.86
N ASN A 166 -3.72 18.44 32.12
CA ASN A 166 -3.20 19.51 32.97
C ASN A 166 -1.72 19.69 32.64
N VAL A 167 -1.39 20.89 32.18
CA VAL A 167 -0.05 21.30 31.80
C VAL A 167 0.46 22.20 32.90
N SER A 168 1.62 21.88 33.48
CA SER A 168 2.37 22.86 34.26
C SER A 168 2.83 23.99 33.32
N GLY A 169 2.30 25.20 33.50
CA GLY A 169 2.70 26.39 32.75
C GLY A 169 1.55 27.32 32.33
N CYS A 170 0.37 26.81 31.95
CA CYS A 170 -0.80 27.65 31.63
C CYS A 170 -2.13 26.88 31.69
N ASP A 171 -3.25 27.59 31.90
CA ASP A 171 -4.61 27.02 31.94
C ASP A 171 -5.22 26.73 30.56
N HIS A 172 -4.51 27.07 29.48
CA HIS A 172 -4.97 26.83 28.12
C HIS A 172 -4.93 25.34 27.77
N ARG A 173 -5.96 24.84 27.10
CA ARG A 173 -6.03 23.46 26.61
C ARG A 173 -6.12 23.45 25.10
N LYS A 174 -5.25 22.65 24.48
CA LYS A 174 -5.26 22.37 23.05
C LYS A 174 -6.66 21.97 22.55
N GLY A 175 -7.08 22.57 21.43
CA GLY A 175 -8.41 22.39 20.83
C GLY A 175 -9.54 23.22 21.45
N LYS A 176 -9.31 23.91 22.58
CA LYS A 176 -10.28 24.88 23.12
C LYS A 176 -10.07 26.25 22.52
N LYS A 177 -11.16 27.02 22.42
CA LYS A 177 -11.15 28.40 21.95
C LYS A 177 -11.06 29.37 23.12
N TYR A 178 -10.33 30.46 22.92
CA TYR A 178 -10.10 31.52 23.89
C TYR A 178 -10.24 32.88 23.21
N ASP A 179 -10.75 33.87 23.95
CA ASP A 179 -10.77 35.25 23.49
C ASP A 179 -9.39 35.88 23.75
N VAL A 180 -8.71 36.27 22.67
CA VAL A 180 -7.40 36.94 22.71
C VAL A 180 -7.54 38.24 21.94
N ASP A 181 -7.46 39.36 22.65
CA ASP A 181 -7.60 40.71 22.10
C ASP A 181 -8.91 40.92 21.31
N GLY A 182 -10.03 40.35 21.79
CA GLY A 182 -11.34 40.46 21.16
C GLY A 182 -11.52 39.53 19.95
N THR A 183 -10.60 38.59 19.73
CA THR A 183 -10.65 37.60 18.66
C THR A 183 -10.64 36.20 19.23
N GLU A 184 -11.62 35.38 18.84
CA GLU A 184 -11.68 33.98 19.22
C GLU A 184 -10.57 33.18 18.49
N LYS A 185 -9.64 32.60 19.27
CA LYS A 185 -8.53 31.78 18.75
C LYS A 185 -8.55 30.38 19.35
N GLU A 186 -8.36 29.36 18.52
CA GLU A 186 -8.19 27.98 18.98
C GLU A 186 -6.76 27.76 19.50
N CYS A 187 -6.63 27.15 20.69
CA CYS A 187 -5.35 26.82 21.28
C CYS A 187 -4.73 25.59 20.59
N TYR A 188 -3.45 25.68 20.25
CA TYR A 188 -2.65 24.60 19.71
C TYR A 188 -1.22 24.66 20.30
N TRP A 189 -0.49 23.55 20.18
CA TRP A 189 0.88 23.47 20.70
C TRP A 189 1.89 23.72 19.59
N ILE A 190 2.70 24.77 19.76
CA ILE A 190 3.79 25.14 18.86
C ILE A 190 5.00 24.29 19.23
N ILE A 191 5.47 23.51 18.27
CA ILE A 191 6.61 22.62 18.43
C ILE A 191 7.79 23.16 17.60
N GLY A 192 8.91 23.37 18.31
CA GLY A 192 10.19 23.77 17.75
C GLY A 192 10.95 22.62 17.11
N GLU A 193 12.23 22.52 17.44
CA GLU A 193 13.11 21.46 16.94
C GLU A 193 12.68 20.08 17.44
N MET A 194 12.56 19.13 16.50
CA MET A 194 12.18 17.75 16.76
C MET A 194 13.36 16.81 16.60
N GLU A 195 13.40 15.79 17.45
CA GLU A 195 14.24 14.61 17.26
C GLU A 195 13.34 13.39 16.97
N TYR A 196 13.44 12.87 15.75
CA TYR A 196 12.63 11.76 15.29
C TYR A 196 13.23 10.42 15.74
N LYS A 197 12.36 9.55 16.25
CA LYS A 197 12.69 8.20 16.69
C LYS A 197 12.36 7.17 15.63
N GLU A 198 11.26 7.38 14.90
CA GLU A 198 10.69 6.46 13.93
C GLU A 198 9.62 7.15 13.07
N TYR A 199 9.16 6.46 12.04
CA TYR A 199 7.80 6.65 11.56
C TYR A 199 7.12 5.30 11.38
N SER A 200 5.80 5.31 11.50
CA SER A 200 4.97 4.11 11.52
C SER A 200 3.88 4.18 10.48
N PHE A 201 3.54 3.05 9.86
CA PHE A 201 2.28 2.92 9.13
C PHE A 201 1.11 2.91 10.11
N VAL A 202 0.12 3.77 9.86
CA VAL A 202 -1.07 3.93 10.70
C VAL A 202 -2.29 4.11 9.82
N ASN A 203 -3.46 3.64 10.27
CA ASN A 203 -4.69 3.83 9.48
C ASN A 203 -5.14 5.30 9.48
N ASN A 204 -4.97 5.99 10.61
CA ASN A 204 -5.40 7.37 10.81
C ASN A 204 -4.19 8.25 11.13
N PRO A 205 -3.58 8.93 10.14
CA PRO A 205 -2.46 9.83 10.39
C PRO A 205 -2.93 11.08 11.13
N ALA A 206 -2.12 11.55 12.08
CA ALA A 206 -2.36 12.84 12.76
C ALA A 206 -2.17 14.03 11.81
N ASP A 207 -1.35 13.83 10.79
CA ASP A 207 -0.97 14.79 9.76
C ASP A 207 -1.88 14.57 8.54
N TYR A 208 -3.10 15.09 8.65
CA TYR A 208 -4.13 15.01 7.61
C TYR A 208 -4.85 16.35 7.48
N SER A 209 -5.05 16.77 6.24
CA SER A 209 -5.98 17.79 5.81
C SER A 209 -6.67 17.35 4.51
N PRO A 210 -7.70 18.08 4.02
CA PRO A 210 -8.32 17.79 2.74
C PRO A 210 -7.36 17.77 1.54
N GLU A 211 -6.26 18.52 1.59
CA GLU A 211 -5.33 18.68 0.45
C GLU A 211 -4.03 17.86 0.59
N HIS A 212 -3.70 17.38 1.80
CA HIS A 212 -2.42 16.70 2.06
C HIS A 212 -2.52 15.80 3.28
N TYR A 213 -1.74 14.72 3.28
CA TYR A 213 -1.62 13.82 4.41
C TYR A 213 -0.29 13.07 4.37
N ALA A 214 0.20 12.67 5.55
CA ALA A 214 1.44 11.92 5.64
C ALA A 214 1.27 10.52 5.03
N SER A 215 2.03 10.22 3.97
CA SER A 215 1.81 9.04 3.12
C SER A 215 2.99 8.64 2.26
N VAL A 216 2.93 7.40 1.76
CA VAL A 216 3.82 6.91 0.71
C VAL A 216 3.52 7.66 -0.59
N VAL A 217 4.56 8.26 -1.17
CA VAL A 217 4.48 9.06 -2.40
C VAL A 217 4.92 8.25 -3.61
N ARG A 218 6.00 7.50 -3.46
CA ARG A 218 6.53 6.66 -4.53
C ARG A 218 7.29 5.48 -3.95
N PHE A 219 7.46 4.46 -4.77
CA PHE A 219 8.29 3.32 -4.41
C PHE A 219 8.93 2.72 -5.67
N ARG A 220 10.00 1.94 -5.46
CA ARG A 220 10.65 1.13 -6.50
C ARG A 220 11.30 -0.08 -5.86
N PHE A 221 11.48 -1.13 -6.65
CA PHE A 221 12.34 -2.22 -6.25
C PHE A 221 13.80 -1.80 -6.36
N VAL A 222 14.61 -2.30 -5.43
CA VAL A 222 16.05 -2.13 -5.46
C VAL A 222 16.70 -3.48 -5.30
N THR A 223 17.83 -3.68 -5.98
CA THR A 223 18.70 -4.82 -5.71
C THR A 223 19.41 -4.64 -4.35
N PRO A 224 19.91 -5.72 -3.73
CA PRO A 224 20.71 -5.60 -2.50
C PRO A 224 21.91 -4.68 -2.67
N ASP A 225 22.54 -4.69 -3.83
CA ASP A 225 23.70 -3.83 -4.09
C ASP A 225 23.31 -2.35 -4.21
N GLU A 226 22.12 -2.04 -4.73
CA GLU A 226 21.57 -0.68 -4.73
C GLU A 226 21.04 -0.26 -3.34
N ALA A 227 20.59 -1.21 -2.52
CA ALA A 227 20.21 -0.97 -1.14
C ALA A 227 21.43 -0.63 -0.24
N LYS A 228 22.66 -0.85 -0.71
CA LYS A 228 23.90 -0.33 -0.09
C LYS A 228 24.07 1.16 -0.46
N CYS A 229 23.35 2.05 0.21
CA CYS A 229 23.49 3.49 -0.03
C CYS A 229 24.72 4.11 0.67
N ASP A 230 25.49 4.91 -0.07
CA ASP A 230 26.44 5.97 0.34
C ASP A 230 27.02 5.89 1.77
N GLY A 231 27.81 4.85 2.05
CA GLY A 231 28.62 4.75 3.27
C GLY A 231 27.96 4.08 4.47
N VAL A 232 26.74 3.57 4.35
CA VAL A 232 26.10 2.71 5.37
C VAL A 232 26.13 1.25 4.87
N SER A 233 27.02 0.43 5.45
CA SER A 233 27.12 -1.00 5.10
C SER A 233 25.84 -1.74 5.49
N LEU A 234 25.30 -2.56 4.57
CA LEU A 234 24.20 -3.50 4.84
C LEU A 234 24.49 -4.48 6.00
N GLU A 235 25.75 -4.63 6.41
CA GLU A 235 26.13 -5.41 7.60
C GLU A 235 25.48 -4.90 8.89
N GLY A 236 25.10 -3.61 8.97
CA GLY A 236 24.30 -3.06 10.07
C GLY A 236 22.78 -3.23 9.92
N LEU A 237 22.33 -3.80 8.80
CA LEU A 237 20.93 -4.05 8.44
C LEU A 237 20.59 -5.55 8.42
N ASN A 238 21.58 -6.44 8.60
CA ASN A 238 21.38 -7.87 8.76
C ASN A 238 20.93 -8.19 10.20
N PHE A 239 19.62 -8.37 10.38
CA PHE A 239 19.00 -8.82 11.61
C PHE A 239 18.72 -10.33 11.56
N SER A 240 19.43 -11.10 12.40
CA SER A 240 18.84 -12.21 13.18
C SER A 240 19.77 -12.89 14.21
N GLU A 241 21.10 -12.70 14.25
CA GLU A 241 21.94 -13.49 15.19
C GLU A 241 22.77 -12.72 16.25
N SER A 242 23.15 -11.45 16.06
CA SER A 242 24.13 -10.80 16.98
C SER A 242 23.54 -10.04 18.18
N ILE A 243 22.26 -9.68 18.18
CA ILE A 243 21.63 -8.94 19.30
C ILE A 243 21.11 -9.89 20.39
N LEU A 244 20.79 -11.14 20.02
CA LEU A 244 20.40 -12.19 20.98
C LEU A 244 21.59 -12.70 21.79
N SER A 245 22.79 -12.76 21.21
CA SER A 245 23.98 -13.28 21.86
C SER A 245 24.52 -12.34 22.94
N ASN A 246 24.55 -11.02 22.69
CA ASN A 246 25.12 -10.06 23.65
C ASN A 246 24.20 -9.76 24.85
N ASN A 247 22.87 -9.76 24.67
CA ASN A 247 21.94 -9.48 25.77
C ASN A 247 21.69 -10.68 26.71
N ILE A 248 22.02 -11.90 26.29
CA ILE A 248 21.91 -13.10 27.12
C ILE A 248 23.16 -13.27 27.99
N GLN A 249 24.34 -12.87 27.52
CA GLN A 249 25.57 -12.98 28.29
C GLN A 249 25.62 -11.97 29.46
N ASP A 250 25.14 -10.74 29.27
CA ASP A 250 25.16 -9.72 30.33
C ASP A 250 24.06 -9.89 31.39
N LYS A 251 23.03 -10.72 31.15
CA LYS A 251 21.94 -10.97 32.12
C LYS A 251 22.07 -12.30 32.87
N ILE A 252 23.09 -13.11 32.59
CA ILE A 252 23.32 -14.38 33.30
C ILE A 252 24.16 -14.17 34.58
N GLU A 253 24.80 -13.01 34.76
CA GLU A 253 25.66 -12.75 35.93
C GLU A 253 24.95 -12.23 37.19
N ASP A 254 23.66 -11.86 37.15
CA ASP A 254 22.96 -11.36 38.34
C ASP A 254 21.76 -12.24 38.72
N LYS A 255 22.06 -13.40 39.31
CA LYS A 255 21.07 -14.32 39.91
C LYS A 255 20.91 -14.10 41.41
N THR A 256 20.30 -12.99 41.81
CA THR A 256 19.67 -12.85 43.14
C THR A 256 18.48 -11.90 43.08
N ASN A 257 17.27 -12.47 43.19
CA ASN A 257 15.95 -11.87 43.53
C ASN A 257 14.76 -12.19 42.60
N ILE A 258 14.60 -13.45 42.22
CA ILE A 258 13.40 -13.96 41.52
C ILE A 258 12.14 -14.00 42.44
N LYS A 259 12.27 -13.71 43.75
CA LYS A 259 11.13 -13.74 44.68
C LYS A 259 10.33 -12.43 44.74
N GLU A 260 10.94 -11.27 44.54
CA GLU A 260 10.25 -9.98 44.63
C GLU A 260 9.37 -9.68 43.40
N VAL A 261 9.75 -10.19 42.23
CA VAL A 261 9.01 -9.97 40.97
C VAL A 261 7.69 -10.76 40.91
N LYS A 262 7.57 -11.88 41.64
CA LYS A 262 6.34 -12.68 41.66
C LYS A 262 5.22 -12.03 42.49
N ASP A 263 5.56 -11.33 43.55
CA ASP A 263 4.58 -10.74 44.47
C ASP A 263 3.98 -9.42 43.94
N GLU A 264 4.64 -8.75 42.98
CA GLU A 264 4.10 -7.58 42.27
C GLU A 264 3.16 -7.95 41.12
N ILE A 265 3.35 -9.11 40.49
CA ILE A 265 2.50 -9.57 39.37
C ILE A 265 1.15 -10.07 39.88
N GLU A 266 1.08 -10.72 41.05
CA GLU A 266 -0.19 -11.22 41.60
C GLU A 266 -1.12 -10.12 42.17
N ASN A 267 -0.61 -8.92 42.46
CA ASN A 267 -1.41 -7.85 43.06
C ASN A 267 -2.05 -6.88 42.06
N ASN A 268 -1.61 -6.86 40.79
CA ASN A 268 -2.16 -5.97 39.77
C ASN A 268 -3.41 -6.51 39.05
N ASP A 269 -3.71 -7.80 39.17
CA ASP A 269 -4.86 -8.43 38.48
C ASP A 269 -6.23 -8.20 39.16
N LYS A 270 -6.27 -7.55 40.33
CA LYS A 270 -7.53 -7.36 41.10
C LYS A 270 -8.24 -6.02 40.90
N ASN A 271 -7.66 -5.05 40.18
CA ASN A 271 -8.16 -3.66 40.19
C ASN A 271 -8.67 -3.09 38.86
N ASN A 272 -8.93 -3.89 37.83
CA ASN A 272 -9.45 -3.35 36.56
C ASN A 272 -10.67 -4.12 36.03
N GLN A 273 -11.78 -4.05 36.78
CA GLN A 273 -13.12 -4.32 36.26
C GLN A 273 -13.96 -3.03 36.32
N GLY A 274 -14.11 -2.39 35.16
CA GLY A 274 -14.91 -1.18 35.01
C GLY A 274 -15.00 -0.72 33.56
N GLY A 275 -15.54 -1.56 32.67
CA GLY A 275 -15.76 -1.25 31.26
C GLY A 275 -17.20 -1.57 30.84
N ILE A 276 -17.87 -0.56 30.30
CA ILE A 276 -19.29 -0.51 29.92
C ILE A 276 -19.64 -1.63 28.91
N LYS A 277 -20.61 -2.49 29.26
CA LYS A 277 -21.27 -3.41 28.33
C LYS A 277 -22.32 -2.65 27.52
N MET A 278 -22.15 -2.58 26.22
CA MET A 278 -23.23 -2.26 25.27
C MET A 278 -23.62 -3.58 24.59
N GLU A 279 -24.89 -3.95 24.61
CA GLU A 279 -25.34 -5.25 24.11
C GLU A 279 -25.49 -5.23 22.58
N LEU A 280 -25.26 -6.37 21.93
CA LEU A 280 -25.34 -6.55 20.47
C LEU A 280 -26.67 -6.04 19.85
N LYS A 281 -27.74 -6.00 20.64
CA LYS A 281 -29.06 -5.51 20.21
C LYS A 281 -29.07 -4.01 19.92
N ASP A 282 -28.20 -3.23 20.58
CA ASP A 282 -28.11 -1.79 20.36
C ASP A 282 -27.39 -1.45 19.05
N ILE A 283 -26.53 -2.34 18.56
CA ILE A 283 -25.83 -2.21 17.27
C ILE A 283 -26.75 -2.60 16.11
N GLU A 284 -27.59 -3.64 16.27
CA GLU A 284 -28.58 -4.04 15.25
C GLU A 284 -29.69 -2.98 15.04
N LEU A 285 -30.05 -2.26 16.11
CA LEU A 285 -31.03 -1.16 16.04
C LEU A 285 -30.47 0.07 15.28
N PHE A 286 -29.16 0.29 15.34
CA PHE A 286 -28.51 1.41 14.67
C PHE A 286 -28.31 1.16 13.17
N ILE A 287 -28.06 -0.09 12.77
CA ILE A 287 -27.88 -0.49 11.36
C ILE A 287 -29.22 -0.52 10.62
N SER A 288 -30.31 -0.91 11.29
CA SER A 288 -31.66 -0.89 10.69
C SER A 288 -32.20 0.52 10.45
N GLN A 289 -31.86 1.50 11.29
CA GLN A 289 -32.24 2.90 11.08
C GLN A 289 -31.46 3.61 9.97
N ALA A 290 -30.27 3.11 9.61
CA ALA A 290 -29.44 3.71 8.56
C ALA A 290 -29.80 3.25 7.14
N LEU A 291 -30.60 2.18 6.99
CA LEU A 291 -30.93 1.56 5.70
C LEU A 291 -32.30 1.97 5.12
N ASP A 292 -33.11 2.74 5.86
CA ASP A 292 -34.44 3.22 5.42
C ASP A 292 -34.45 4.70 4.98
N ILE A 293 -33.31 5.25 4.53
CA ILE A 293 -33.31 6.54 3.83
C ILE A 293 -33.68 6.30 2.37
N GLU A 294 -34.98 6.20 2.11
CA GLU A 294 -35.53 6.39 0.76
C GLU A 294 -35.15 7.79 0.28
N CYS A 295 -34.34 7.86 -0.78
CA CYS A 295 -34.04 9.10 -1.49
C CYS A 295 -35.31 9.52 -2.26
N PRO A 296 -36.05 10.56 -1.82
CA PRO A 296 -37.21 11.02 -2.55
C PRO A 296 -36.69 11.94 -3.66
N GLY A 297 -36.50 11.40 -4.87
CA GLY A 297 -36.23 12.24 -6.04
C GLY A 297 -35.44 11.66 -7.21
N CYS A 298 -35.10 10.37 -7.21
CA CYS A 298 -34.40 9.78 -8.35
C CYS A 298 -35.38 9.06 -9.29
N THR A 299 -36.12 9.81 -10.10
CA THR A 299 -36.72 9.30 -11.33
C THR A 299 -36.04 9.94 -12.52
N ASP A 300 -35.63 9.10 -13.48
CA ASP A 300 -34.97 9.45 -14.74
C ASP A 300 -35.88 10.23 -15.70
N ASP A 301 -36.19 11.49 -15.35
CA ASP A 301 -36.88 12.42 -16.25
C ASP A 301 -36.02 13.65 -16.55
N GLU A 302 -36.07 14.04 -17.82
CA GLU A 302 -35.32 15.11 -18.48
C GLU A 302 -35.17 16.38 -17.62
N ILE A 303 -33.93 16.75 -17.30
CA ILE A 303 -33.61 18.05 -16.69
C ILE A 303 -33.89 19.15 -17.73
N LYS A 304 -35.09 19.72 -17.69
CA LYS A 304 -35.40 21.01 -18.28
C LYS A 304 -34.87 22.12 -17.37
N TRP A 305 -33.92 22.89 -17.90
CA TRP A 305 -33.38 24.07 -17.23
C TRP A 305 -34.40 25.23 -17.39
N GLU A 306 -35.18 25.50 -16.36
CA GLU A 306 -36.19 26.59 -16.35
C GLU A 306 -35.68 27.89 -15.71
N ASN A 307 -34.41 28.27 -15.93
CA ASN A 307 -33.95 29.58 -15.48
C ASN A 307 -33.15 30.32 -16.57
N GLU A 308 -33.88 30.99 -17.47
CA GLU A 308 -33.30 31.85 -18.53
C GLU A 308 -32.42 32.98 -17.98
N ASN A 309 -32.54 33.32 -16.69
CA ASN A 309 -31.76 34.40 -16.08
C ASN A 309 -30.32 33.96 -15.72
N GLU A 310 -30.11 32.71 -15.31
CA GLU A 310 -28.76 32.18 -15.01
C GLU A 310 -27.93 31.95 -16.28
N ILE A 311 -28.60 31.68 -17.40
CA ILE A 311 -27.95 31.56 -18.72
C ILE A 311 -27.50 32.94 -19.22
N LYS A 312 -28.30 33.99 -19.00
CA LYS A 312 -27.95 35.37 -19.42
C LYS A 312 -26.79 35.96 -18.61
N GLU A 313 -26.67 35.63 -17.32
CA GLU A 313 -25.52 36.05 -16.51
C GLU A 313 -24.21 35.35 -16.91
N ALA A 314 -24.28 34.06 -17.28
CA ALA A 314 -23.13 33.33 -17.81
C ALA A 314 -22.70 33.82 -19.21
N GLU A 315 -23.66 34.19 -20.07
CA GLU A 315 -23.36 34.79 -21.39
C GLU A 315 -22.73 36.18 -21.28
N GLN A 316 -23.14 36.99 -20.30
CA GLN A 316 -22.58 38.34 -20.10
C GLN A 316 -21.12 38.29 -19.59
N LEU A 317 -20.79 37.32 -18.74
CA LEU A 317 -19.42 37.10 -18.23
C LEU A 317 -18.43 36.65 -19.32
N ASP A 318 -18.89 35.91 -20.33
CA ASP A 318 -18.06 35.46 -21.47
C ASP A 318 -17.77 36.59 -22.48
N ILE A 319 -18.69 37.56 -22.61
CA ILE A 319 -18.50 38.76 -23.45
C ILE A 319 -17.42 39.67 -22.85
N ASP A 320 -17.43 39.87 -21.54
CA ASP A 320 -16.46 40.70 -20.82
C ASP A 320 -15.04 40.09 -20.86
N PHE A 321 -14.92 38.76 -20.83
CA PHE A 321 -13.63 38.07 -20.96
C PHE A 321 -13.03 38.21 -22.37
N CYS A 322 -13.87 38.18 -23.41
CA CYS A 322 -13.43 38.38 -24.80
C CYS A 322 -12.99 39.83 -25.08
N GLU A 323 -13.64 40.83 -24.47
CA GLU A 323 -13.21 42.22 -24.57
C GLU A 323 -11.91 42.50 -23.79
N ALA A 324 -11.76 41.92 -22.59
CA ALA A 324 -10.51 42.02 -21.82
C ALA A 324 -9.30 41.42 -22.58
N MET A 325 -9.50 40.30 -23.27
CA MET A 325 -8.48 39.67 -24.11
C MET A 325 -8.06 40.52 -25.32
N LYS A 326 -8.99 41.28 -25.95
CA LYS A 326 -8.66 42.19 -27.06
C LYS A 326 -7.77 43.35 -26.62
N VAL A 327 -8.03 43.90 -25.42
CA VAL A 327 -7.26 45.01 -24.84
C VAL A 327 -5.84 44.56 -24.44
N ILE A 328 -5.68 43.34 -23.92
CA ILE A 328 -4.39 42.85 -23.43
C ILE A 328 -3.42 42.49 -24.58
N PHE A 329 -3.92 41.92 -25.68
CA PHE A 329 -3.05 41.38 -26.73
C PHE A 329 -2.89 42.27 -27.97
N GLY A 330 -3.65 43.37 -28.11
CA GLY A 330 -3.50 44.31 -29.22
C GLY A 330 -3.59 43.66 -30.60
N ILE A 331 -4.40 42.61 -30.74
CA ILE A 331 -4.61 41.90 -32.00
C ILE A 331 -5.86 42.49 -32.66
N ASP A 332 -5.67 43.42 -33.59
CA ASP A 332 -6.72 43.84 -34.51
C ASP A 332 -6.96 42.71 -35.52
N ASP A 333 -8.01 41.93 -35.31
CA ASP A 333 -8.49 40.97 -36.30
C ASP A 333 -8.83 41.71 -37.59
N LYS A 334 -8.11 41.42 -38.67
CA LYS A 334 -8.52 41.84 -40.01
C LYS A 334 -9.83 41.13 -40.34
N VAL A 335 -10.94 41.86 -40.21
CA VAL A 335 -12.28 41.40 -40.56
C VAL A 335 -12.26 40.88 -42.00
N LEU A 336 -12.70 39.63 -42.19
CA LEU A 336 -12.81 39.07 -43.53
C LEU A 336 -13.78 39.92 -44.37
N PRO A 337 -13.44 40.22 -45.63
CA PRO A 337 -14.34 40.99 -46.48
C PRO A 337 -15.65 40.20 -46.70
N PRO A 338 -16.77 40.90 -46.87
CA PRO A 338 -18.10 40.29 -46.90
C PRO A 338 -18.22 39.20 -47.97
N ALA A 339 -19.06 38.20 -47.69
CA ALA A 339 -19.34 37.12 -48.62
C ALA A 339 -19.84 37.68 -49.96
N GLY A 340 -19.13 37.36 -51.05
CA GLY A 340 -19.42 37.86 -52.41
C GLY A 340 -18.55 39.03 -52.89
N SER A 341 -17.66 39.57 -52.07
CA SER A 341 -16.74 40.64 -52.47
C SER A 341 -15.66 40.16 -53.47
N LYS A 342 -15.23 41.07 -54.37
CA LYS A 342 -14.15 40.80 -55.34
C LYS A 342 -12.83 40.45 -54.65
N GLU A 343 -12.53 41.07 -53.51
CA GLU A 343 -11.34 40.71 -52.70
C GLU A 343 -11.41 39.26 -52.22
N ARG A 344 -12.59 38.78 -51.80
CA ARG A 344 -12.77 37.39 -51.37
C ARG A 344 -12.66 36.39 -52.52
N HIS A 345 -13.07 36.78 -53.73
CA HIS A 345 -12.94 35.94 -54.94
C HIS A 345 -11.52 35.90 -55.50
N SER A 346 -10.68 36.88 -55.16
CA SER A 346 -9.27 36.93 -55.58
C SER A 346 -8.34 36.01 -54.77
N MET A 347 -8.81 35.46 -53.65
CA MET A 347 -8.05 34.52 -52.82
C MET A 347 -7.96 33.15 -53.52
N LYS A 348 -6.87 32.92 -54.25
CA LYS A 348 -6.64 31.67 -55.02
C LYS A 348 -6.45 30.46 -54.09
N THR A 349 -7.44 29.57 -54.15
CA THR A 349 -7.40 28.12 -53.92
C THR A 349 -6.88 27.61 -52.57
N THR A 350 -7.77 27.27 -51.64
CA THR A 350 -7.59 26.11 -50.74
C THR A 350 -8.94 25.68 -50.14
N PHE A 351 -9.84 25.11 -50.94
CA PHE A 351 -11.13 24.61 -50.46
C PHE A 351 -11.30 23.16 -50.91
N CYS A 352 -11.27 22.20 -49.99
CA CYS A 352 -11.53 20.80 -50.28
C CYS A 352 -12.42 20.20 -49.18
N GLY A 353 -13.70 20.00 -49.46
CA GLY A 353 -14.62 19.18 -48.64
C GLY A 353 -16.01 19.80 -48.41
N PRO A 354 -17.09 18.98 -48.47
CA PRO A 354 -18.44 19.42 -48.79
C PRO A 354 -19.07 20.16 -47.60
N ASN A 355 -19.14 21.49 -47.71
CA ASN A 355 -19.95 22.39 -46.89
C ASN A 355 -19.36 22.90 -45.55
N LYS A 356 -18.03 23.14 -45.50
CA LYS A 356 -17.33 24.28 -44.84
C LYS A 356 -15.87 23.89 -44.57
N THR A 357 -14.89 24.67 -45.04
CA THR A 357 -13.47 24.39 -44.75
C THR A 357 -12.93 25.31 -43.67
N PHE A 358 -12.26 24.70 -42.70
CA PHE A 358 -11.26 25.39 -41.89
C PHE A 358 -10.06 25.70 -42.79
N PRO A 359 -9.70 26.97 -43.04
CA PRO A 359 -8.49 27.28 -43.79
C PRO A 359 -7.27 26.80 -43.00
N ILE A 360 -6.41 26.02 -43.66
CA ILE A 360 -5.12 25.58 -43.12
C ILE A 360 -4.03 26.25 -43.96
N PRO A 361 -3.74 27.55 -43.70
CA PRO A 361 -2.75 28.30 -44.47
C PRO A 361 -1.32 27.94 -44.10
N ASP A 362 -1.08 27.45 -42.88
CA ASP A 362 0.25 27.14 -42.36
C ASP A 362 0.26 25.91 -41.44
N CYS A 363 1.45 25.57 -40.95
CA CYS A 363 1.66 24.43 -40.05
C CYS A 363 1.08 24.62 -38.64
N LYS A 364 0.91 25.85 -38.16
CA LYS A 364 0.30 26.11 -36.85
C LYS A 364 -1.19 25.79 -36.90
N HIS A 365 -1.87 26.20 -37.96
CA HIS A 365 -3.28 25.89 -38.19
C HIS A 365 -3.50 24.38 -38.37
N ALA A 366 -2.57 23.68 -39.01
CA ALA A 366 -2.65 22.22 -39.13
C ALA A 366 -2.54 21.52 -37.76
N ALA A 367 -1.64 22.00 -36.89
CA ALA A 367 -1.47 21.48 -35.54
C ALA A 367 -2.71 21.75 -34.66
N VAL A 368 -3.23 22.97 -34.70
CA VAL A 368 -4.45 23.36 -33.97
C VAL A 368 -5.66 22.54 -34.46
N ALA A 369 -5.85 22.40 -35.78
CA ALA A 369 -6.93 21.58 -36.32
C ALA A 369 -6.85 20.11 -35.86
N MET A 370 -5.65 19.53 -35.81
CA MET A 370 -5.45 18.18 -35.27
C MET A 370 -5.75 18.07 -33.77
N ALA A 371 -5.45 19.12 -32.99
CA ALA A 371 -5.75 19.16 -31.57
C ALA A 371 -7.26 19.33 -31.31
N MET A 372 -7.94 20.18 -32.08
CA MET A 372 -9.39 20.43 -31.97
C MET A 372 -10.21 19.16 -32.19
N LEU A 373 -9.75 18.24 -33.05
CA LEU A 373 -10.42 16.94 -33.27
C LEU A 373 -10.47 16.05 -32.01
N LYS A 374 -9.69 16.38 -30.97
CA LYS A 374 -9.68 15.70 -29.67
C LYS A 374 -10.48 16.43 -28.60
N TRP A 375 -10.98 17.64 -28.86
CA TRP A 375 -11.73 18.39 -27.86
C TRP A 375 -13.07 17.71 -27.53
N PRO A 376 -13.50 17.68 -26.25
CA PRO A 376 -14.72 16.97 -25.84
C PRO A 376 -15.97 17.34 -26.66
N ARG A 377 -16.16 18.65 -26.94
CA ARG A 377 -17.29 19.15 -27.75
C ARG A 377 -17.25 18.62 -29.20
N VAL A 378 -16.07 18.43 -29.78
CA VAL A 378 -15.90 17.91 -31.16
C VAL A 378 -16.05 16.39 -31.17
N VAL A 379 -15.54 15.70 -30.14
CA VAL A 379 -15.69 14.26 -29.97
C VAL A 379 -17.17 13.87 -29.78
N ALA A 380 -17.93 14.67 -29.02
CA ALA A 380 -19.36 14.47 -28.83
C ALA A 380 -20.17 14.76 -30.11
N LYS A 381 -19.76 15.73 -30.91
CA LYS A 381 -20.48 16.16 -32.12
C LYS A 381 -20.18 15.33 -33.37
N TYR A 382 -19.00 14.74 -33.48
CA TYR A 382 -18.55 14.02 -34.69
C TYR A 382 -18.11 12.59 -34.40
N SER A 383 -18.60 11.65 -35.23
CA SER A 383 -18.23 10.23 -35.15
C SER A 383 -16.72 10.02 -35.34
N ALA A 384 -16.21 8.91 -34.82
CA ALA A 384 -14.80 8.55 -34.97
C ALA A 384 -14.35 8.47 -36.44
N SER A 385 -15.22 7.95 -37.32
CA SER A 385 -14.97 7.88 -38.77
C SER A 385 -14.91 9.27 -39.43
N ALA A 386 -15.83 10.17 -39.07
CA ALA A 386 -15.82 11.55 -39.56
C ALA A 386 -14.56 12.30 -39.10
N ARG A 387 -14.18 12.16 -37.83
CA ARG A 387 -12.94 12.75 -37.28
C ARG A 387 -11.69 12.17 -37.93
N ALA A 388 -11.65 10.87 -38.21
CA ALA A 388 -10.55 10.24 -38.94
C ALA A 388 -10.41 10.77 -40.38
N SER A 389 -11.55 11.00 -41.05
CA SER A 389 -11.60 11.58 -42.40
C SER A 389 -11.08 13.02 -42.41
N ILE A 390 -11.53 13.86 -41.47
CA ILE A 390 -11.03 15.24 -41.30
C ILE A 390 -9.53 15.23 -40.97
N ALA A 391 -9.09 14.35 -40.06
CA ALA A 391 -7.67 14.20 -39.72
C ALA A 391 -6.83 13.80 -40.94
N SER A 392 -7.34 12.95 -41.83
CA SER A 392 -6.66 12.58 -43.07
C SER A 392 -6.47 13.79 -44.00
N CYS A 393 -7.52 14.60 -44.18
CA CYS A 393 -7.47 15.83 -44.96
C CYS A 393 -6.46 16.84 -44.39
N VAL A 394 -6.48 17.03 -43.06
CA VAL A 394 -5.54 17.93 -42.35
C VAL A 394 -4.10 17.44 -42.53
N ARG A 395 -3.83 16.14 -42.35
CA ARG A 395 -2.49 15.56 -42.54
C ARG A 395 -2.00 15.66 -43.97
N SER A 396 -2.88 15.42 -44.95
CA SER A 396 -2.56 15.57 -46.37
C SER A 396 -2.11 16.99 -46.68
N ARG A 397 -2.87 18.00 -46.20
CA ARG A 397 -2.50 19.40 -46.36
C ARG A 397 -1.21 19.76 -45.62
N ALA A 398 -1.03 19.27 -44.40
CA ALA A 398 0.19 19.45 -43.60
C ALA A 398 1.42 18.87 -44.32
N LYS A 399 1.26 17.76 -45.06
CA LYS A 399 2.32 17.18 -45.89
C LYS A 399 2.68 18.10 -47.06
N THR A 400 1.70 18.70 -47.75
CA THR A 400 1.94 19.68 -48.82
C THR A 400 2.67 20.92 -48.31
N LEU A 401 2.39 21.34 -47.07
CA LEU A 401 3.05 22.46 -46.39
C LEU A 401 4.40 22.07 -45.74
N ASN A 402 4.84 20.82 -45.91
CA ASN A 402 6.07 20.27 -45.32
C ASN A 402 6.17 20.40 -43.78
N CYS A 403 5.03 20.27 -43.09
CA CYS A 403 4.98 20.45 -41.65
C CYS A 403 5.67 19.30 -40.88
N PRO A 404 6.38 19.58 -39.76
CA PRO A 404 7.10 18.56 -38.99
C PRO A 404 6.21 17.40 -38.54
N MET A 405 4.96 17.70 -38.16
CA MET A 405 3.96 16.73 -37.70
C MET A 405 3.51 15.71 -38.77
N ALA A 406 3.78 15.97 -40.06
CA ALA A 406 3.44 15.07 -41.16
C ALA A 406 4.57 14.06 -41.47
N LYS A 407 5.76 14.23 -40.91
CA LYS A 407 6.86 13.27 -41.03
C LYS A 407 6.56 12.08 -40.13
N LYS A 408 6.22 10.91 -40.71
CA LYS A 408 6.16 9.66 -39.96
C LYS A 408 7.54 9.41 -39.36
N LYS A 409 7.62 9.34 -38.03
CA LYS A 409 8.80 8.82 -37.33
C LYS A 409 8.91 7.34 -37.72
N ASP A 410 10.00 6.95 -38.38
CA ASP A 410 10.23 5.56 -38.75
C ASP A 410 10.60 4.80 -37.48
N ASN A 411 9.58 4.23 -36.83
CA ASN A 411 9.73 3.46 -35.60
C ASN A 411 10.00 1.97 -35.90
N SER A 412 10.37 1.59 -37.13
CA SER A 412 10.54 0.18 -37.53
C SER A 412 11.59 -0.56 -36.69
N GLU A 413 12.62 0.15 -36.23
CA GLU A 413 13.67 -0.41 -35.38
C GLU A 413 13.17 -0.69 -33.96
N GLN A 414 12.38 0.21 -33.37
CA GLN A 414 11.75 -0.01 -32.07
C GLN A 414 10.75 -1.18 -32.09
N VAL A 415 10.01 -1.33 -33.19
CA VAL A 415 9.07 -2.46 -33.35
C VAL A 415 9.82 -3.79 -33.43
N LYS A 416 10.97 -3.85 -34.11
CA LYS A 416 11.80 -5.06 -34.15
C LYS A 416 12.31 -5.42 -32.76
N THR A 417 12.89 -4.47 -32.02
CA THR A 417 13.38 -4.69 -30.65
C THR A 417 12.28 -5.24 -29.74
N LEU A 418 11.10 -4.62 -29.75
CA LEU A 418 9.96 -5.09 -28.95
C LEU A 418 9.48 -6.49 -29.37
N THR A 419 9.55 -6.83 -30.65
CA THR A 419 9.16 -8.16 -31.14
C THR A 419 10.13 -9.23 -30.64
N ASP A 420 11.43 -8.93 -30.61
CA ASP A 420 12.45 -9.85 -30.11
C ASP A 420 12.31 -10.07 -28.60
N GLU A 421 12.03 -9.01 -27.83
CA GLU A 421 11.75 -9.10 -26.39
C GLU A 421 10.51 -9.95 -26.09
N VAL A 422 9.42 -9.77 -26.86
CA VAL A 422 8.20 -10.57 -26.72
C VAL A 422 8.47 -12.05 -27.00
N ASN A 423 9.27 -12.36 -28.02
CA ASN A 423 9.63 -13.74 -28.34
C ASN A 423 10.46 -14.38 -27.22
N LYS A 424 11.40 -13.63 -26.64
CA LYS A 424 12.20 -14.09 -25.48
C LYS A 424 11.32 -14.36 -24.26
N ILE A 425 10.41 -13.44 -23.94
CA ILE A 425 9.48 -13.63 -22.81
C ILE A 425 8.60 -14.87 -23.03
N LYS A 426 8.20 -15.14 -24.28
CA LYS A 426 7.41 -16.31 -24.62
C LYS A 426 8.16 -17.62 -24.41
N THR A 427 9.45 -17.67 -24.75
CA THR A 427 10.28 -18.86 -24.49
C THR A 427 10.49 -19.10 -23.00
N ASP A 428 10.77 -18.05 -22.23
CA ASP A 428 10.98 -18.15 -20.79
C ASP A 428 9.70 -18.61 -20.07
N LEU A 429 8.53 -18.14 -20.53
CA LEU A 429 7.23 -18.58 -20.00
C LEU A 429 7.00 -20.08 -20.23
N GLN A 430 7.30 -20.58 -21.44
CA GLN A 430 7.15 -22.00 -21.76
C GLN A 430 8.09 -22.89 -20.92
N GLU A 431 9.31 -22.43 -20.65
CA GLU A 431 10.24 -23.13 -19.77
C GLU A 431 9.70 -23.21 -18.34
N LYS A 432 9.21 -22.09 -17.79
CA LYS A 432 8.66 -22.04 -16.43
C LYS A 432 7.39 -22.86 -16.27
N GLU A 433 6.52 -22.92 -17.28
CA GLU A 433 5.36 -23.81 -17.29
C GLU A 433 5.78 -25.29 -17.22
N SER A 434 6.88 -25.65 -17.89
CA SER A 434 7.42 -27.02 -17.85
C SER A 434 8.01 -27.39 -16.49
N GLU A 435 8.68 -26.45 -15.82
CA GLU A 435 9.22 -26.64 -14.46
C GLU A 435 8.09 -26.79 -13.44
N LEU A 436 7.06 -25.96 -13.53
CA LEU A 436 5.89 -26.01 -12.64
C LEU A 436 5.17 -27.35 -12.78
N LYS A 437 5.03 -27.86 -14.01
CA LYS A 437 4.46 -29.19 -14.25
C LYS A 437 5.27 -30.29 -13.54
N LYS A 438 6.60 -30.29 -13.69
CA LYS A 438 7.47 -31.27 -13.01
C LYS A 438 7.36 -31.20 -11.48
N ALA A 439 7.27 -29.99 -10.92
CA ALA A 439 7.11 -29.80 -9.48
C ALA A 439 5.76 -30.35 -8.98
N ASN A 440 4.67 -30.10 -9.71
CA ASN A 440 3.35 -30.63 -9.39
C ASN A 440 3.31 -32.16 -9.47
N ASP A 441 3.92 -32.75 -10.49
CA ASP A 441 4.01 -34.22 -10.63
C ASP A 441 4.74 -34.82 -9.41
N ARG A 442 5.83 -34.18 -8.95
CA ARG A 442 6.57 -34.60 -7.75
C ARG A 442 5.76 -34.46 -6.45
N ILE A 443 4.96 -33.39 -6.32
CA ILE A 443 4.06 -33.21 -5.16
C ILE A 443 3.00 -34.31 -5.12
N GLN A 444 2.43 -34.67 -6.27
CA GLN A 444 1.44 -35.75 -6.35
C GLN A 444 2.05 -37.11 -5.99
N GLU A 445 3.26 -37.39 -6.47
CA GLU A 445 4.01 -38.60 -6.12
C GLU A 445 4.27 -38.70 -4.61
N LEU A 446 4.84 -37.65 -4.01
CA LEU A 446 5.12 -37.59 -2.56
C LEU A 446 3.84 -37.69 -1.72
N SER A 447 2.76 -37.04 -2.16
CA SER A 447 1.46 -37.15 -1.50
C SER A 447 0.92 -38.59 -1.54
N GLY A 448 1.14 -39.31 -2.65
CA GLY A 448 0.80 -40.72 -2.79
C GLY A 448 1.59 -41.60 -1.83
N GLU A 449 2.90 -41.37 -1.72
CA GLU A 449 3.78 -42.09 -0.79
C GLU A 449 3.40 -41.87 0.68
N ILE A 450 3.15 -40.61 1.08
CA ILE A 450 2.71 -40.27 2.44
C ILE A 450 1.39 -40.97 2.77
N LYS A 451 0.43 -40.95 1.83
CA LYS A 451 -0.88 -41.57 1.99
C LYS A 451 -0.76 -43.08 2.17
N LYS A 452 0.11 -43.73 1.39
CA LYS A 452 0.41 -45.16 1.52
C LYS A 452 0.99 -45.49 2.90
N ARG A 453 2.01 -44.75 3.34
CA ARG A 453 2.64 -44.96 4.67
C ARG A 453 1.65 -44.75 5.82
N LEU A 454 0.74 -43.78 5.71
CA LEU A 454 -0.30 -43.57 6.72
C LEU A 454 -1.31 -44.73 6.74
N ALA A 455 -1.73 -45.22 5.56
CA ALA A 455 -2.61 -46.38 5.46
C ALA A 455 -1.98 -47.64 6.08
N GLU A 456 -0.71 -47.93 5.77
CA GLU A 456 0.06 -49.03 6.38
C GLU A 456 0.06 -48.92 7.92
N LYS A 457 0.37 -47.74 8.47
CA LYS A 457 0.34 -47.51 9.92
C LYS A 457 -1.04 -47.72 10.56
N VAL A 458 -2.12 -47.31 9.88
CA VAL A 458 -3.49 -47.55 10.37
C VAL A 458 -3.76 -49.05 10.47
N VAL A 459 -3.34 -49.83 9.48
CA VAL A 459 -3.52 -51.29 9.50
C VAL A 459 -2.69 -51.92 10.61
N ASP A 460 -1.42 -51.53 10.75
CA ASP A 460 -0.52 -52.04 11.80
C ASP A 460 -1.07 -51.76 13.20
N LEU A 461 -1.52 -50.54 13.47
CA LEU A 461 -2.15 -50.20 14.74
C LEU A 461 -3.47 -50.95 14.96
N SER A 462 -4.27 -51.13 13.90
CA SER A 462 -5.50 -51.92 13.98
C SER A 462 -5.22 -53.38 14.35
N ILE A 463 -4.11 -53.95 13.86
CA ILE A 463 -3.62 -55.28 14.23
C ILE A 463 -3.23 -55.31 15.72
N MET A 464 -2.48 -54.32 16.19
CA MET A 464 -2.04 -54.23 17.59
C MET A 464 -3.22 -54.19 18.56
N VAL A 465 -4.28 -53.42 18.25
CA VAL A 465 -5.50 -53.33 19.06
C VAL A 465 -6.46 -54.52 18.81
N LYS A 466 -6.18 -55.38 17.83
CA LYS A 466 -7.04 -56.51 17.43
C LYS A 466 -8.45 -56.08 17.03
N ARG A 467 -8.56 -54.96 16.30
CA ARG A 467 -9.86 -54.47 15.80
C ARG A 467 -10.55 -55.51 14.91
N SER A 468 -11.88 -55.49 14.89
CA SER A 468 -12.70 -56.43 14.11
C SER A 468 -12.36 -56.42 12.62
N SER A 469 -12.00 -55.25 12.08
CA SER A 469 -11.65 -55.05 10.67
C SER A 469 -10.45 -55.86 10.18
N VAL A 470 -9.57 -56.33 11.08
CA VAL A 470 -8.36 -57.11 10.73
C VAL A 470 -8.41 -58.56 11.22
N LYS A 471 -9.51 -58.99 11.85
CA LYS A 471 -9.63 -60.35 12.44
C LYS A 471 -9.50 -61.46 11.39
N ASP A 472 -10.14 -61.28 10.22
CA ASP A 472 -10.13 -62.28 9.15
C ASP A 472 -8.75 -62.44 8.48
N MET A 473 -7.93 -61.39 8.56
CA MET A 473 -6.53 -61.44 8.15
C MET A 473 -5.68 -62.16 9.20
N LEU A 474 -5.87 -61.88 10.49
CA LEU A 474 -5.13 -62.55 11.57
C LEU A 474 -5.45 -64.04 11.72
N ALA A 475 -6.66 -64.47 11.35
CA ALA A 475 -7.07 -65.87 11.36
C ALA A 475 -6.47 -66.71 10.20
N GLU A 476 -5.87 -66.06 9.20
CA GLU A 476 -5.30 -66.75 8.04
C GLU A 476 -3.95 -67.39 8.38
N ALA A 477 -3.87 -68.72 8.29
CA ALA A 477 -2.65 -69.47 8.63
C ALA A 477 -1.56 -69.36 7.55
N ASP A 478 -1.95 -69.17 6.29
CA ASP A 478 -1.06 -69.02 5.14
C ASP A 478 -0.50 -67.59 5.07
N GLU A 479 0.82 -67.45 5.11
CA GLU A 479 1.51 -66.16 5.12
C GLU A 479 1.29 -65.36 3.83
N ALA A 480 1.24 -66.01 2.68
CA ALA A 480 1.02 -65.35 1.39
C ALA A 480 -0.40 -64.79 1.31
N LYS A 481 -1.40 -65.56 1.73
CA LYS A 481 -2.79 -65.11 1.79
C LYS A 481 -3.00 -64.00 2.83
N ARG A 482 -2.27 -64.05 3.94
CA ARG A 482 -2.30 -63.00 4.97
C ARG A 482 -1.75 -61.68 4.42
N LYS A 483 -0.64 -61.73 3.69
CA LYS A 483 -0.05 -60.56 3.04
C LYS A 483 -0.98 -59.97 1.98
N GLU A 484 -1.60 -60.81 1.15
CA GLU A 484 -2.59 -60.37 0.16
C GLU A 484 -3.78 -59.64 0.82
N LYS A 485 -4.29 -60.17 1.94
CA LYS A 485 -5.34 -59.49 2.72
C LYS A 485 -4.85 -58.18 3.33
N TYR A 486 -3.62 -58.10 3.81
CA TYR A 486 -3.02 -56.87 4.32
C TYR A 486 -2.97 -55.79 3.24
N ASP A 487 -2.40 -56.12 2.08
CA ASP A 487 -2.25 -55.20 0.95
C ASP A 487 -3.62 -54.67 0.48
N LYS A 488 -4.65 -55.55 0.43
CA LYS A 488 -6.02 -55.15 0.10
C LYS A 488 -6.62 -54.16 1.10
N ILE A 489 -6.39 -54.35 2.40
CA ILE A 489 -6.87 -53.43 3.44
C ILE A 489 -6.13 -52.09 3.32
N VAL A 490 -4.82 -52.10 3.07
CA VAL A 490 -4.04 -50.88 2.83
C VAL A 490 -4.58 -50.11 1.62
N GLU A 491 -4.86 -50.79 0.50
CA GLU A 491 -5.47 -50.18 -0.68
C GLU A 491 -6.82 -49.52 -0.38
N ASP A 492 -7.66 -50.16 0.44
CA ASP A 492 -8.94 -49.58 0.85
C ASP A 492 -8.76 -48.35 1.75
N TYR A 493 -7.77 -48.33 2.64
CA TYR A 493 -7.42 -47.12 3.40
C TYR A 493 -6.81 -46.02 2.53
N MET A 494 -6.02 -46.37 1.51
CA MET A 494 -5.48 -45.41 0.55
C MET A 494 -6.54 -44.66 -0.24
N LYS A 495 -7.80 -45.11 -0.27
CA LYS A 495 -8.92 -44.37 -0.87
C LYS A 495 -9.40 -43.21 0.00
N ARG A 496 -9.17 -43.25 1.32
CA ARG A 496 -9.61 -42.20 2.27
C ARG A 496 -8.76 -40.95 2.17
N GLU A 497 -9.21 -39.83 2.73
CA GLU A 497 -8.40 -38.61 2.79
C GLU A 497 -7.31 -38.71 3.87
N VAL A 498 -6.21 -37.97 3.68
CA VAL A 498 -5.07 -37.94 4.61
C VAL A 498 -5.50 -37.50 6.02
N VAL A 499 -6.41 -36.54 6.12
CA VAL A 499 -6.96 -36.07 7.41
C VAL A 499 -7.68 -37.21 8.14
N SER A 500 -8.56 -37.92 7.44
CA SER A 500 -9.28 -39.08 7.98
C SER A 500 -8.34 -40.19 8.46
N LEU A 501 -7.26 -40.46 7.72
CA LEU A 501 -6.24 -41.44 8.14
C LEU A 501 -5.51 -40.97 9.41
N THR A 502 -5.16 -39.69 9.47
CA THR A 502 -4.45 -39.11 10.64
C THR A 502 -5.31 -39.18 11.90
N ASP A 503 -6.60 -38.87 11.80
CA ASP A 503 -7.55 -38.99 12.92
C ASP A 503 -7.69 -40.44 13.37
N THR A 504 -7.77 -41.38 12.42
CA THR A 504 -7.84 -42.82 12.73
C THR A 504 -6.59 -43.29 13.47
N ILE A 505 -5.39 -42.83 13.08
CA ILE A 505 -4.13 -43.14 13.78
C ILE A 505 -4.17 -42.60 15.22
N LYS A 506 -4.69 -41.39 15.40
CA LYS A 506 -4.77 -40.77 16.73
C LYS A 506 -5.71 -41.53 17.66
N ASP A 507 -6.88 -41.92 17.16
CA ASP A 507 -7.86 -42.71 17.91
C ASP A 507 -7.29 -44.07 18.29
N LEU A 508 -6.67 -44.78 17.33
CA LEU A 508 -6.01 -46.06 17.58
C LEU A 508 -4.82 -45.91 18.55
N GLY A 509 -4.03 -44.85 18.44
CA GLY A 509 -2.90 -44.58 19.32
C GLY A 509 -3.33 -44.41 20.79
N GLY A 510 -4.49 -43.80 21.02
CA GLY A 510 -5.11 -43.74 22.35
C GLY A 510 -5.49 -45.11 22.91
N GLU A 511 -5.95 -46.03 22.06
CA GLU A 511 -6.32 -47.40 22.47
C GLU A 511 -5.11 -48.27 22.79
N VAL A 512 -3.97 -48.09 22.12
CA VAL A 512 -2.74 -48.89 22.39
C VAL A 512 -2.00 -48.42 23.66
N ASN A 513 -2.45 -47.35 24.33
CA ASN A 513 -1.73 -46.70 25.44
C ASN A 513 -0.26 -46.40 25.06
N ILE A 514 -0.01 -46.12 23.78
CA ILE A 514 1.30 -45.69 23.30
C ILE A 514 1.35 -44.20 23.53
N ASN A 515 2.36 -43.74 24.27
CA ASN A 515 2.66 -42.33 24.39
C ASN A 515 3.03 -41.78 23.00
N ILE A 516 2.06 -41.16 22.32
CA ILE A 516 2.15 -40.64 20.94
C ILE A 516 3.31 -39.66 20.77
N ASP A 517 3.77 -39.01 21.84
CA ASP A 517 4.93 -38.11 21.82
C ASP A 517 6.23 -38.78 21.35
N SER A 518 6.33 -40.11 21.43
CA SER A 518 7.46 -40.90 20.92
C SER A 518 7.46 -41.10 19.40
N LEU A 519 6.31 -40.96 18.71
CA LEU A 519 6.18 -41.16 17.25
C LEU A 519 6.48 -39.90 16.43
N ASN A 520 6.57 -38.73 17.06
CA ASN A 520 6.98 -37.48 16.40
C ASN A 520 8.51 -37.37 16.15
N LYS A 521 9.28 -38.39 16.57
CA LYS A 521 10.73 -38.53 16.37
C LYS A 521 11.05 -39.60 15.32
N ILE A 522 10.50 -39.47 14.12
CA ILE A 522 11.00 -40.24 12.98
C ILE A 522 12.18 -39.45 12.41
N ASP A 523 13.38 -39.73 12.94
CA ASP A 523 14.62 -39.33 12.31
C ASP A 523 14.92 -40.35 11.20
N ASP A 524 14.57 -39.98 9.96
CA ASP A 524 14.99 -40.70 8.76
C ASP A 524 16.37 -40.17 8.33
N PRO A 525 17.47 -40.94 8.50
CA PRO A 525 18.81 -40.48 8.16
C PRO A 525 19.06 -40.35 6.65
N THR A 526 18.10 -40.74 5.81
CA THR A 526 18.20 -40.61 4.35
C THR A 526 17.63 -39.29 3.81
N ILE A 527 16.98 -38.49 4.66
CA ILE A 527 16.61 -37.11 4.34
C ILE A 527 17.60 -36.21 5.07
N LYS A 528 18.55 -35.62 4.33
CA LYS A 528 19.32 -34.48 4.87
C LYS A 528 18.33 -33.34 5.11
N SER A 529 17.85 -33.24 6.33
CA SER A 529 16.95 -32.21 6.82
C SER A 529 17.76 -30.99 7.24
N ASP A 530 18.10 -30.15 6.27
CA ASP A 530 18.34 -28.76 6.60
C ASP A 530 16.95 -28.13 6.87
N ASN A 531 16.75 -27.67 8.11
CA ASN A 531 15.64 -26.81 8.59
C ASN A 531 14.20 -27.37 8.66
N ILE A 532 13.91 -28.31 9.56
CA ILE A 532 12.51 -28.70 9.92
C ILE A 532 12.13 -28.41 11.38
N ASN A 533 13.09 -28.12 12.27
CA ASN A 533 12.80 -27.96 13.69
C ASN A 533 12.13 -26.62 14.07
N ASP A 534 12.23 -25.58 13.25
CA ASP A 534 11.64 -24.26 13.56
C ASP A 534 10.12 -24.14 13.28
N VAL A 535 9.50 -25.14 12.65
CA VAL A 535 8.08 -25.06 12.23
C VAL A 535 7.11 -25.66 13.26
N LYS A 536 7.59 -26.45 14.22
CA LYS A 536 6.73 -27.19 15.16
C LYS A 536 6.26 -26.34 16.35
N ASP A 537 7.06 -25.37 16.80
CA ASP A 537 6.70 -24.52 17.95
C ASP A 537 5.68 -23.43 17.56
N ASP A 538 5.78 -22.89 16.35
CA ASP A 538 4.93 -21.80 15.86
C ASP A 538 3.46 -22.22 15.60
N LYS A 539 3.21 -23.51 15.31
CA LYS A 539 1.84 -24.04 15.12
C LYS A 539 1.11 -24.28 16.44
N LYS A 540 1.84 -24.60 17.52
CA LYS A 540 1.24 -24.84 18.84
C LYS A 540 0.83 -23.53 19.49
N GLU A 541 1.64 -22.48 19.34
CA GLU A 541 1.31 -21.12 19.78
C GLU A 541 0.16 -20.51 18.98
N LYS A 542 0.15 -20.62 17.64
CA LYS A 542 -0.98 -20.12 16.83
C LYS A 542 -2.30 -20.80 17.15
N LYS A 543 -2.30 -22.09 17.46
CA LYS A 543 -3.52 -22.83 17.83
C LYS A 543 -4.06 -22.38 19.20
N ASN A 544 -3.18 -22.20 20.19
CA ASN A 544 -3.56 -21.70 21.50
C ASN A 544 -4.02 -20.24 21.46
N TRP A 545 -3.39 -19.43 20.61
CA TRP A 545 -3.80 -18.05 20.36
C TRP A 545 -5.20 -17.98 19.72
N LEU A 546 -5.48 -18.82 18.71
CA LEU A 546 -6.79 -18.88 18.05
C LEU A 546 -7.90 -19.34 19.00
N LEU A 547 -7.63 -20.36 19.82
CA LEU A 547 -8.61 -20.91 20.76
C LEU A 547 -8.93 -19.93 21.91
N LYS A 548 -7.94 -19.13 22.33
CA LYS A 548 -8.12 -18.06 23.32
C LYS A 548 -8.90 -16.87 22.73
N HIS A 549 -8.66 -16.51 21.46
CA HIS A 549 -9.40 -15.43 20.78
C HIS A 549 -10.83 -15.81 20.37
N LEU A 550 -11.12 -17.09 20.22
CA LEU A 550 -12.46 -17.59 19.94
C LEU A 550 -13.26 -17.95 21.21
N GLY A 551 -12.70 -17.73 22.41
CA GLY A 551 -13.40 -17.92 23.68
C GLY A 551 -13.64 -19.38 24.09
N PHE A 552 -12.85 -20.32 23.56
CA PHE A 552 -12.99 -21.76 23.86
C PHE A 552 -12.16 -22.23 25.05
N ILE A 553 -11.24 -21.39 25.53
CA ILE A 553 -10.40 -21.64 26.71
C ILE A 553 -10.06 -20.28 27.34
N ASP A 554 -10.12 -20.22 28.67
CA ASP A 554 -9.83 -19.02 29.48
C ASP A 554 -8.34 -18.62 29.46
#